data_AF-A0AAN9M3J9-F1
#
_entry.id   AF-A0AAN9M3J9-F1
#
_cell.length_a   1.000
_cell.length_b   1.000
_cell.length_c   1.000
_cell.angle_alpha   90.00
_cell.angle_beta   90.00
_cell.angle_gamma   90.00
#
_symmetry.space_group_name_H-M   'P 1'
#
loop_
_entity.id
_entity.type
_entity.pdbx_description
1 polymer ?
#
loop_
_entity_poly.entity_id
_entity_poly.type
_entity_poly.pdbx_seq_one_letter_code
_entity_poly.pdbx_strand_id
1 'polypeptide(L)'
;MCIRCGQKLDGESGVTFGYIHKGLRLHDEEISRLRNTDMKSLLCWKKLYFVLDLDHTLLNSTHLSDLSSEESHLLNQTDSLEDISKGSLFKLDHMHMMTKLRPFVRSFLKEASEMFEMYIYTMGDRPYALEMAKLLDPRGVYFNTKVISRDDGTQKHQKGLDVVLGQESAVLILDDTEHAWLKHEDNLILMERYHFFASSCRQFGFNCKSLAELRNDEDETDGALAKVLKVLKQVHCTFFDKHQEDLVDRDVRQVLASVRSEVLGGCVIVFSGIFHGALSSLRKMAEQMGATCLTEVDLSVTHVVATEAGTEKSRWAVKEHKFLVHPQWIEAANFFWEKQPEENFFIKIK
;
A
#
# COMPACT_ATOMS: atom_id res chain seq x y z
N MET A 1 -7.50 18.49 -31.27
CA MET A 1 -6.58 19.47 -31.88
C MET A 1 -5.45 19.68 -30.91
N CYS A 2 -4.21 19.79 -31.40
CA CYS A 2 -3.07 20.19 -30.59
C CYS A 2 -3.28 21.62 -30.07
N ILE A 3 -3.08 21.85 -28.76
CA ILE A 3 -3.27 23.17 -28.15
C ILE A 3 -2.21 24.19 -28.58
N ARG A 4 -1.04 23.73 -29.06
CA ARG A 4 0.05 24.62 -29.52
C ARG A 4 -0.07 25.02 -30.98
N CYS A 5 -0.37 24.06 -31.87
CA CYS A 5 -0.35 24.29 -33.32
C CYS A 5 -1.72 24.20 -34.00
N GLY A 6 -2.80 23.87 -33.28
CA GLY A 6 -4.15 23.78 -33.82
C GLY A 6 -4.40 22.62 -34.79
N GLN A 7 -3.39 21.81 -35.12
CA GLN A 7 -3.54 20.68 -36.03
C GLN A 7 -4.44 19.59 -35.43
N LYS A 8 -5.24 18.92 -36.28
CA LYS A 8 -5.96 17.71 -35.89
C LYS A 8 -4.93 16.61 -35.63
N LEU A 9 -5.01 15.99 -34.46
CA LEU A 9 -4.20 14.83 -34.11
C LEU A 9 -4.91 13.61 -34.67
N ASP A 10 -4.19 12.77 -35.41
CA ASP A 10 -4.70 11.46 -35.83
C ASP A 10 -4.86 10.58 -34.58
N GLY A 11 -6.05 9.98 -34.45
CA GLY A 11 -6.74 9.72 -33.19
C GLY A 11 -6.12 8.75 -32.17
N GLU A 12 -4.86 8.32 -32.28
CA GLU A 12 -4.34 7.20 -31.47
C GLU A 12 -3.06 7.48 -30.68
N SER A 13 -2.32 8.57 -30.94
CA SER A 13 -1.04 8.81 -30.25
C SER A 13 -1.17 9.57 -28.92
N GLY A 14 -0.36 9.18 -27.93
CA GLY A 14 -0.25 9.83 -26.61
C GLY A 14 -1.15 9.25 -25.50
N VAL A 15 -0.78 9.54 -24.25
CA VAL A 15 -1.45 9.09 -23.03
C VAL A 15 -2.56 10.06 -22.64
N THR A 16 -3.69 9.54 -22.18
CA THR A 16 -4.86 10.34 -21.77
C THR A 16 -4.75 10.73 -20.29
N PHE A 17 -4.86 12.02 -20.00
CA PHE A 17 -4.88 12.59 -18.64
C PHE A 17 -6.27 13.12 -18.32
N GLY A 18 -7.29 12.26 -18.50
CA GLY A 18 -8.70 12.60 -18.39
C GLY A 18 -9.09 13.13 -17.02
N TYR A 19 -8.36 12.72 -15.98
CA TYR A 19 -8.53 13.19 -14.62
C TYR A 19 -8.14 14.66 -14.38
N ILE A 20 -7.21 15.19 -15.17
CA ILE A 20 -6.83 16.61 -15.10
C ILE A 20 -7.86 17.46 -15.86
N HIS A 21 -8.12 17.06 -17.10
CA HIS A 21 -9.12 17.71 -17.95
C HIS A 21 -9.67 16.71 -18.96
N LYS A 22 -11.00 16.72 -19.15
CA LYS A 22 -11.66 15.83 -20.10
C LYS A 22 -11.07 16.00 -21.50
N GLY A 23 -10.62 14.89 -22.09
CA GLY A 23 -10.02 14.85 -23.43
C GLY A 23 -8.58 15.36 -23.52
N LEU A 24 -7.92 15.65 -22.39
CA LEU A 24 -6.49 15.97 -22.39
C LEU A 24 -5.68 14.73 -22.76
N ARG A 25 -4.85 14.87 -23.80
CA ARG A 25 -3.87 13.86 -24.22
C ARG A 25 -2.50 14.52 -24.37
N LEU A 26 -1.47 13.83 -23.90
CA LEU A 26 -0.09 14.30 -23.96
C LEU A 26 0.77 13.26 -24.70
N HIS A 27 1.68 13.74 -25.54
CA HIS A 27 2.70 12.89 -26.15
C HIS A 27 3.84 12.63 -25.16
N ASP A 28 4.54 11.51 -25.33
CA ASP A 28 5.62 11.08 -24.44
C ASP A 28 6.73 12.12 -24.26
N GLU A 29 7.05 12.89 -25.31
CA GLU A 29 8.01 14.00 -25.24
C GLU A 29 7.55 15.11 -24.28
N GLU A 30 6.26 15.47 -24.32
CA GLU A 30 5.70 16.49 -23.45
C GLU A 30 5.54 15.98 -22.02
N ILE A 31 5.14 14.71 -21.84
CA ILE A 31 5.10 14.05 -20.53
C ILE A 31 6.49 14.06 -19.89
N SER A 32 7.52 13.67 -20.66
CA SER A 32 8.92 13.68 -20.19
C SER A 32 9.39 15.08 -19.82
N ARG A 33 9.04 16.09 -20.63
CA ARG A 33 9.36 17.50 -20.34
C ARG A 33 8.70 17.98 -19.05
N LEU A 34 7.42 17.66 -18.83
CA LEU A 34 6.68 18.02 -17.61
C LEU A 34 7.29 17.33 -16.40
N ARG A 35 7.49 16.00 -16.46
CA ARG A 35 8.16 15.21 -15.42
C ARG A 35 9.49 15.82 -14.98
N ASN A 36 10.35 16.18 -15.91
CA ASN A 36 11.66 16.78 -15.62
C ASN A 36 11.55 18.17 -14.98
N THR A 37 10.56 18.97 -15.40
CA THR A 37 10.36 20.32 -14.87
C THR A 37 9.80 20.26 -13.44
N ASP A 38 8.75 19.47 -13.25
CA ASP A 38 8.05 19.34 -11.98
C ASP A 38 8.93 18.66 -10.93
N MET A 39 9.72 17.65 -11.31
CA MET A 39 10.66 16.97 -10.41
C MET A 39 11.69 17.95 -9.81
N LYS A 40 12.29 18.83 -10.61
CA LYS A 40 13.22 19.86 -10.07
C LYS A 40 12.54 20.78 -9.07
N SER A 41 11.36 21.28 -9.40
CA SER A 41 10.59 22.12 -8.48
C SER A 41 10.24 21.38 -7.20
N LEU A 42 9.76 20.14 -7.30
CA LEU A 42 9.35 19.31 -6.16
C LEU A 42 10.52 19.02 -5.21
N LEU A 43 11.69 18.70 -5.75
CA LEU A 43 12.91 18.50 -4.95
C LEU A 43 13.34 19.79 -4.23
N CYS A 44 13.16 20.97 -4.82
CA CYS A 44 13.40 22.25 -4.14
C CYS A 44 12.49 22.45 -2.92
N TRP A 45 11.24 21.97 -3.00
CA TRP A 45 10.30 21.96 -1.87
C TRP A 45 10.54 20.80 -0.90
N LYS A 46 11.58 19.98 -1.13
CA LYS A 46 11.84 18.72 -0.43
C LYS A 46 10.61 17.82 -0.39
N LYS A 47 9.98 17.63 -1.55
CA LYS A 47 8.84 16.72 -1.69
C LYS A 47 9.13 15.60 -2.68
N LEU A 48 8.41 14.50 -2.52
CA LEU A 48 8.33 13.37 -3.45
C LEU A 48 6.87 13.19 -3.88
N TYR A 49 6.61 12.25 -4.79
CA TYR A 49 5.25 11.87 -5.17
C TYR A 49 4.78 10.67 -4.38
N PHE A 50 3.49 10.63 -4.05
CA PHE A 50 2.90 9.51 -3.34
C PHE A 50 1.55 9.12 -3.95
N VAL A 51 1.48 7.91 -4.50
CA VAL A 51 0.28 7.35 -5.11
C VAL A 51 -0.42 6.45 -4.10
N LEU A 52 -1.68 6.73 -3.84
CA LEU A 52 -2.50 6.09 -2.81
C LEU A 52 -3.65 5.32 -3.46
N ASP A 53 -3.73 4.03 -3.16
CA ASP A 53 -4.95 3.27 -3.41
C ASP A 53 -6.07 3.63 -2.40
N LEU A 54 -7.31 3.23 -2.69
CA LEU A 54 -8.46 3.47 -1.83
C LEU A 54 -8.89 2.21 -1.07
N ASP A 55 -9.41 1.23 -1.78
CA ASP A 55 -10.13 0.08 -1.23
C ASP A 55 -9.17 -0.89 -0.54
N HIS A 56 -9.45 -1.21 0.72
CA HIS A 56 -8.57 -2.01 1.60
C HIS A 56 -7.23 -1.34 1.94
N THR A 57 -6.93 -0.18 1.37
CA THR A 57 -5.74 0.63 1.68
C THR A 57 -6.07 1.75 2.67
N LEU A 58 -6.87 2.74 2.25
CA LEU A 58 -7.25 3.91 3.06
C LEU A 58 -8.67 3.83 3.63
N LEU A 59 -9.51 2.97 3.06
CA LEU A 59 -10.91 2.79 3.43
C LEU A 59 -11.37 1.39 3.06
N ASN A 60 -12.53 1.00 3.57
CA ASN A 60 -13.23 -0.20 3.13
C ASN A 60 -14.69 0.15 2.87
N SER A 61 -15.25 -0.36 1.78
CA SER A 61 -16.62 -0.10 1.36
C SER A 61 -17.39 -1.41 1.19
N THR A 62 -18.72 -1.36 1.38
CA THR A 62 -19.63 -2.49 1.15
C THR A 62 -20.96 -2.01 0.59
N HIS A 63 -21.61 -2.80 -0.26
CA HIS A 63 -23.00 -2.54 -0.61
C HIS A 63 -23.92 -2.77 0.59
N LEU A 64 -25.00 -2.00 0.68
CA LEU A 64 -25.99 -2.14 1.76
C LEU A 64 -26.66 -3.52 1.75
N SER A 65 -26.78 -4.16 0.59
CA SER A 65 -27.32 -5.52 0.45
C SER A 65 -26.39 -6.61 1.02
N ASP A 66 -25.12 -6.29 1.21
CA ASP A 66 -24.08 -7.28 1.55
C ASP A 66 -23.71 -7.24 3.05
N LEU A 67 -24.34 -6.35 3.82
CA LEU A 67 -24.19 -6.28 5.27
C LEU A 67 -24.68 -7.57 5.92
N SER A 68 -23.89 -8.13 6.84
CA SER A 68 -24.35 -9.28 7.63
C SER A 68 -25.41 -8.88 8.67
N SER A 69 -26.12 -9.87 9.21
CA SER A 69 -27.05 -9.66 10.33
C SER A 69 -26.34 -9.03 11.54
N GLU A 70 -25.11 -9.43 11.78
CA GLU A 70 -24.23 -8.97 12.85
C GLU A 70 -23.81 -7.52 12.64
N GLU A 71 -23.70 -7.06 11.39
CA GLU A 71 -23.33 -5.69 11.00
C GLU A 71 -24.52 -4.73 10.92
N SER A 72 -25.76 -5.22 11.08
CA SER A 72 -26.97 -4.38 11.01
C SER A 72 -26.99 -3.23 12.04
N HIS A 73 -26.20 -3.35 13.12
CA HIS A 73 -26.02 -2.28 14.10
C HIS A 73 -25.40 -1.01 13.51
N LEU A 74 -24.60 -1.13 12.44
CA LEU A 74 -23.90 -0.01 11.80
C LEU A 74 -24.86 1.00 11.17
N LEU A 75 -26.05 0.57 10.72
CA LEU A 75 -27.05 1.44 10.11
C LEU A 75 -27.51 2.57 11.03
N ASN A 76 -27.40 2.38 12.34
CA ASN A 76 -27.76 3.37 13.36
C ASN A 76 -26.54 4.13 13.92
N GLN A 77 -25.32 3.80 13.49
CA GLN A 77 -24.06 4.34 14.00
C GLN A 77 -23.29 5.15 12.94
N THR A 78 -23.94 5.48 11.83
CA THR A 78 -23.31 6.27 10.76
C THR A 78 -23.10 7.71 11.19
N ASP A 79 -21.95 8.24 10.84
CA ASP A 79 -21.62 9.65 11.02
C ASP A 79 -22.41 10.52 10.04
N SER A 80 -22.68 11.76 10.46
CA SER A 80 -23.37 12.74 9.62
C SER A 80 -22.52 13.14 8.41
N LEU A 81 -23.14 13.13 7.23
CA LEU A 81 -22.55 13.70 6.01
C LEU A 81 -22.48 15.24 6.05
N GLU A 82 -23.06 15.89 7.06
CA GLU A 82 -22.93 17.34 7.27
C GLU A 82 -21.59 17.70 7.96
N ASP A 83 -21.06 16.83 8.82
CA ASP A 83 -19.74 16.98 9.47
C ASP A 83 -18.82 15.80 9.14
N ILE A 84 -18.52 15.65 7.84
CA ILE A 84 -17.61 14.62 7.32
C ILE A 84 -16.25 14.67 8.02
N SER A 85 -15.81 15.86 8.46
CA SER A 85 -14.47 16.09 9.00
C SER A 85 -14.14 15.27 10.26
N LYS A 86 -15.16 14.86 11.01
CA LYS A 86 -15.02 14.08 12.26
C LYS A 86 -15.51 12.64 12.13
N GLY A 87 -16.26 12.33 11.08
CA GLY A 87 -16.78 11.00 10.83
C GLY A 87 -15.73 10.06 10.22
N SER A 88 -15.94 8.77 10.45
CA SER A 88 -15.21 7.68 9.81
C SER A 88 -16.12 6.65 9.15
N LEU A 89 -17.40 6.53 9.54
CA LEU A 89 -18.35 5.56 8.99
C LEU A 89 -19.52 6.28 8.32
N PHE A 90 -19.66 6.13 7.02
CA PHE A 90 -20.64 6.87 6.22
C PHE A 90 -21.57 5.94 5.47
N LYS A 91 -22.87 6.27 5.46
CA LYS A 91 -23.87 5.65 4.59
C LYS A 91 -24.14 6.56 3.40
N LEU A 92 -23.82 6.08 2.21
CA LEU A 92 -23.97 6.81 0.95
C LEU A 92 -25.21 6.28 0.24
N ASP A 93 -26.38 6.81 0.59
CA ASP A 93 -27.67 6.34 0.08
C ASP A 93 -27.75 6.36 -1.46
N HIS A 94 -27.19 7.39 -2.10
CA HIS A 94 -27.19 7.56 -3.54
C HIS A 94 -26.32 6.52 -4.30
N MET A 95 -25.41 5.84 -3.60
CA MET A 95 -24.58 4.76 -4.14
C MET A 95 -24.98 3.38 -3.59
N HIS A 96 -26.01 3.32 -2.74
CA HIS A 96 -26.44 2.12 -2.03
C HIS A 96 -25.29 1.39 -1.31
N MET A 97 -24.40 2.15 -0.66
CA MET A 97 -23.21 1.59 -0.02
C MET A 97 -22.90 2.25 1.33
N MET A 98 -22.07 1.57 2.13
CA MET A 98 -21.41 2.12 3.31
C MET A 98 -19.91 2.11 3.11
N THR A 99 -19.26 3.15 3.64
CA THR A 99 -17.81 3.30 3.59
C THR A 99 -17.29 3.60 4.98
N LYS A 100 -16.28 2.84 5.40
CA LYS A 100 -15.50 3.07 6.60
C LYS A 100 -14.11 3.57 6.20
N LEU A 101 -13.74 4.74 6.67
CA LEU A 101 -12.38 5.25 6.60
C LEU A 101 -11.48 4.45 7.56
N ARG A 102 -10.30 4.05 7.10
CA ARG A 102 -9.33 3.35 7.94
C ARG A 102 -8.87 4.26 9.09
N PRO A 103 -8.73 3.75 10.32
CA PRO A 103 -8.21 4.53 11.43
C PRO A 103 -6.93 5.29 11.08
N PHE A 104 -6.77 6.48 11.64
CA PHE A 104 -5.64 7.38 11.43
C PHE A 104 -5.56 8.07 10.05
N VAL A 105 -6.41 7.74 9.07
CA VAL A 105 -6.25 8.21 7.69
C VAL A 105 -6.18 9.74 7.52
N ARG A 106 -6.93 10.52 8.31
CA ARG A 106 -6.92 11.98 8.17
C ARG A 106 -5.60 12.59 8.66
N SER A 107 -5.10 12.12 9.79
CA SER A 107 -3.80 12.52 10.33
C SER A 107 -2.66 12.05 9.43
N PHE A 108 -2.75 10.81 8.95
CA PHE A 108 -1.85 10.25 7.94
C PHE A 108 -1.74 11.15 6.69
N LEU A 109 -2.87 11.49 6.05
CA LEU A 109 -2.87 12.34 4.85
C LEU A 109 -2.32 13.74 5.14
N LYS A 110 -2.66 14.31 6.30
CA LYS A 110 -2.14 15.62 6.71
C LYS A 110 -0.62 15.59 6.82
N GLU A 111 -0.05 14.64 7.55
CA GLU A 111 1.40 14.55 7.75
C GLU A 111 2.12 14.15 6.46
N ALA A 112 1.57 13.22 5.68
CA ALA A 112 2.11 12.86 4.37
C ALA A 112 2.15 14.06 3.42
N SER A 113 1.15 14.96 3.47
CA SER A 113 1.11 16.16 2.62
C SER A 113 2.27 17.14 2.84
N GLU A 114 2.97 17.06 3.98
CA GLU A 114 4.15 17.89 4.26
C GLU A 114 5.37 17.39 3.46
N MET A 115 5.42 16.10 3.17
CA MET A 115 6.54 15.41 2.51
C MET A 115 6.26 15.02 1.05
N PHE A 116 4.97 14.93 0.66
CA PHE A 116 4.57 14.37 -0.61
C PHE A 116 3.53 15.23 -1.34
N GLU A 117 3.58 15.15 -2.68
CA GLU A 117 2.49 15.52 -3.57
C GLU A 117 1.68 14.25 -3.88
N MET A 118 0.41 14.21 -3.48
CA MET A 118 -0.35 12.97 -3.38
C MET A 118 -1.35 12.77 -4.53
N TYR A 119 -1.45 11.53 -5.02
CA TYR A 119 -2.42 11.08 -6.02
C TYR A 119 -3.32 10.01 -5.40
N ILE A 120 -4.59 9.99 -5.76
CA ILE A 120 -5.42 8.79 -5.63
C ILE A 120 -5.31 7.99 -6.93
N TYR A 121 -5.10 6.68 -6.83
CA TYR A 121 -5.21 5.76 -7.97
C TYR A 121 -5.93 4.47 -7.54
N THR A 122 -7.22 4.38 -7.88
CA THR A 122 -8.09 3.23 -7.58
C THR A 122 -8.50 2.46 -8.84
N MET A 123 -8.84 1.19 -8.66
CA MET A 123 -9.54 0.37 -9.67
C MET A 123 -11.07 0.54 -9.63
N GLY A 124 -11.60 1.41 -8.78
CA GLY A 124 -12.99 1.87 -8.81
C GLY A 124 -13.27 2.78 -10.02
N ASP A 125 -14.55 2.93 -10.36
CA ASP A 125 -14.97 3.86 -11.41
C ASP A 125 -14.83 5.33 -10.97
N ARG A 126 -14.92 6.25 -11.93
CA ARG A 126 -14.73 7.68 -11.64
C ARG A 126 -15.75 8.24 -10.63
N PRO A 127 -17.06 7.99 -10.72
CA PRO A 127 -18.02 8.45 -9.72
C PRO A 127 -17.64 8.00 -8.30
N TYR A 128 -17.28 6.73 -8.14
CA TYR A 128 -16.82 6.20 -6.87
C TYR A 128 -15.56 6.90 -6.35
N ALA A 129 -14.52 6.99 -7.18
CA ALA A 129 -13.25 7.60 -6.80
C ALA A 129 -13.42 9.05 -6.31
N LEU A 130 -14.28 9.82 -6.97
CA LEU A 130 -14.57 11.21 -6.60
C LEU A 130 -15.35 11.32 -5.29
N GLU A 131 -16.33 10.44 -5.05
CA GLU A 131 -17.05 10.42 -3.77
C GLU A 131 -16.13 10.03 -2.61
N MET A 132 -15.29 9.00 -2.77
CA MET A 132 -14.31 8.62 -1.76
C MET A 132 -13.29 9.73 -1.48
N ALA A 133 -12.80 10.40 -2.54
CA ALA A 133 -11.89 11.53 -2.40
C ALA A 133 -12.52 12.66 -1.57
N LYS A 134 -13.83 12.93 -1.71
CA LYS A 134 -14.54 13.93 -0.88
C LYS A 134 -14.62 13.51 0.59
N LEU A 135 -14.80 12.22 0.88
CA LEU A 135 -14.81 11.74 2.27
C LEU A 135 -13.44 11.90 2.92
N LEU A 136 -12.36 11.60 2.18
CA LEU A 136 -10.98 11.70 2.65
C LEU A 136 -10.49 13.16 2.75
N ASP A 137 -10.78 13.97 1.75
CA ASP A 137 -10.34 15.36 1.59
C ASP A 137 -11.50 16.32 1.25
N PRO A 138 -12.39 16.62 2.22
CA PRO A 138 -13.59 17.44 1.97
C PRO A 138 -13.29 18.85 1.48
N ARG A 139 -12.08 19.36 1.74
CA ARG A 139 -11.65 20.72 1.35
C ARG A 139 -10.81 20.74 0.07
N GLY A 140 -10.48 19.59 -0.51
CA GLY A 140 -9.68 19.49 -1.73
C GLY A 140 -8.23 19.99 -1.57
N VAL A 141 -7.65 19.88 -0.37
CA VAL A 141 -6.32 20.41 -0.05
C VAL A 141 -5.20 19.44 -0.50
N TYR A 142 -5.49 18.15 -0.58
CA TYR A 142 -4.52 17.09 -0.81
C TYR A 142 -4.49 16.65 -2.28
N PHE A 143 -5.65 16.25 -2.80
CA PHE A 143 -5.72 15.58 -4.11
C PHE A 143 -6.09 16.55 -5.23
N ASN A 144 -7.02 17.47 -4.97
CA ASN A 144 -7.60 18.35 -5.99
C ASN A 144 -8.03 17.55 -7.24
N THR A 145 -7.38 17.73 -8.39
CA THR A 145 -7.69 17.01 -9.63
C THR A 145 -6.98 15.65 -9.74
N LYS A 146 -6.04 15.32 -8.86
CA LYS A 146 -5.16 14.14 -8.93
C LYS A 146 -5.85 12.84 -8.47
N VAL A 147 -7.02 12.56 -9.03
CA VAL A 147 -7.83 11.38 -8.74
C VAL A 147 -7.95 10.53 -10.00
N ILE A 148 -7.14 9.47 -10.04
CA ILE A 148 -7.05 8.50 -11.12
C ILE A 148 -7.97 7.32 -10.79
N SER A 149 -8.88 7.01 -11.71
CA SER A 149 -9.83 5.91 -11.61
C SER A 149 -9.48 4.81 -12.60
N ARG A 150 -10.17 3.68 -12.54
CA ARG A 150 -10.05 2.60 -13.54
C ARG A 150 -10.24 3.09 -14.98
N ASP A 151 -11.08 4.12 -15.16
CA ASP A 151 -11.41 4.66 -16.47
C ASP A 151 -10.25 5.47 -17.09
N ASP A 152 -9.25 5.84 -16.30
CA ASP A 152 -8.05 6.56 -16.74
C ASP A 152 -6.87 5.62 -17.06
N GLY A 153 -6.93 4.36 -16.62
CA GLY A 153 -5.83 3.40 -16.76
C GLY A 153 -5.57 3.01 -18.22
N THR A 154 -4.29 2.81 -18.57
CA THR A 154 -3.87 2.39 -19.91
C THR A 154 -3.87 0.88 -20.11
N GLN A 155 -3.84 0.12 -19.01
CA GLN A 155 -3.84 -1.34 -19.01
C GLN A 155 -5.04 -1.87 -18.24
N LYS A 156 -5.72 -2.88 -18.80
CA LYS A 156 -6.82 -3.52 -18.10
C LYS A 156 -6.30 -4.28 -16.89
N HIS A 157 -6.95 -4.08 -15.74
CA HIS A 157 -6.64 -4.77 -14.49
C HIS A 157 -5.22 -4.52 -13.94
N GLN A 158 -4.50 -3.50 -14.42
CA GLN A 158 -3.18 -3.12 -13.93
C GLN A 158 -3.10 -1.61 -13.81
N LYS A 159 -2.37 -1.15 -12.80
CA LYS A 159 -2.00 0.24 -12.59
C LYS A 159 -0.60 0.47 -13.17
N GLY A 160 -0.36 1.70 -13.63
CA GLY A 160 0.89 2.10 -14.26
C GLY A 160 1.20 3.56 -13.96
N LEU A 161 2.48 3.86 -13.75
CA LEU A 161 2.92 5.25 -13.49
C LEU A 161 2.94 6.11 -14.76
N ASP A 162 2.60 5.56 -15.92
CA ASP A 162 2.48 6.25 -17.20
C ASP A 162 1.41 7.37 -17.19
N VAL A 163 0.38 7.23 -16.36
CA VAL A 163 -0.66 8.26 -16.14
C VAL A 163 -0.35 9.22 -14.99
N VAL A 164 0.79 9.07 -14.32
CA VAL A 164 1.26 9.95 -13.24
C VAL A 164 2.33 10.90 -13.79
N LEU A 165 2.20 12.20 -13.49
CA LEU A 165 3.13 13.23 -13.98
C LEU A 165 4.44 13.30 -13.16
N GLY A 166 4.59 12.46 -12.15
CA GLY A 166 5.85 12.28 -11.42
C GLY A 166 6.84 11.39 -12.15
N GLN A 167 8.13 11.63 -11.95
CA GLN A 167 9.18 10.68 -12.36
C GLN A 167 9.19 9.48 -11.41
N GLU A 168 9.31 8.27 -11.95
CA GLU A 168 9.26 7.03 -11.17
C GLU A 168 10.32 6.96 -10.07
N SER A 169 11.51 7.54 -10.29
CA SER A 169 12.58 7.64 -9.28
C SER A 169 12.23 8.51 -8.07
N ALA A 170 11.11 9.23 -8.12
CA ALA A 170 10.63 10.09 -7.04
C ALA A 170 9.18 9.74 -6.62
N VAL A 171 8.66 8.59 -7.02
CA VAL A 171 7.28 8.15 -6.70
C VAL A 171 7.31 6.98 -5.72
N LEU A 172 6.56 7.09 -4.62
CA LEU A 172 6.18 5.97 -3.77
C LEU A 172 4.72 5.59 -4.03
N ILE A 173 4.39 4.32 -3.81
CA ILE A 173 3.05 3.77 -3.98
C ILE A 173 2.64 3.08 -2.67
N LEU A 174 1.42 3.32 -2.19
CA LEU A 174 0.81 2.54 -1.10
C LEU A 174 -0.43 1.83 -1.64
N ASP A 175 -0.41 0.50 -1.57
CA ASP A 175 -1.46 -0.35 -2.11
C ASP A 175 -1.46 -1.69 -1.37
N ASP A 176 -2.63 -2.31 -1.20
CA ASP A 176 -2.78 -3.65 -0.61
C ASP A 176 -2.55 -4.79 -1.65
N THR A 177 -2.47 -4.44 -2.93
CA THR A 177 -2.48 -5.39 -4.05
C THR A 177 -1.23 -5.28 -4.93
N GLU A 178 -0.23 -6.12 -4.63
CA GLU A 178 1.03 -6.20 -5.41
C GLU A 178 0.81 -6.42 -6.91
N HIS A 179 -0.10 -7.33 -7.29
CA HIS A 179 -0.36 -7.69 -8.69
C HIS A 179 -0.96 -6.54 -9.51
N ALA A 180 -1.44 -5.47 -8.88
CA ALA A 180 -1.86 -4.27 -9.60
C ALA A 180 -0.65 -3.49 -10.16
N TRP A 181 0.55 -3.69 -9.62
CA TRP A 181 1.75 -2.89 -9.87
C TRP A 181 2.95 -3.71 -10.38
N LEU A 182 2.73 -4.76 -11.18
CA LEU A 182 3.79 -5.66 -11.69
C LEU A 182 4.98 -4.98 -12.37
N LYS A 183 4.80 -3.76 -12.91
CA LYS A 183 5.88 -2.97 -13.55
C LYS A 183 6.60 -2.01 -12.60
N HIS A 184 6.09 -1.84 -11.39
CA HIS A 184 6.50 -0.82 -10.42
C HIS A 184 6.60 -1.39 -8.99
N GLU A 185 6.90 -2.69 -8.85
CA GLU A 185 7.04 -3.39 -7.55
C GLU A 185 8.06 -2.70 -6.62
N ASP A 186 9.13 -2.13 -7.19
CA ASP A 186 10.18 -1.45 -6.43
C ASP A 186 9.73 -0.10 -5.84
N ASN A 187 8.63 0.48 -6.34
CA ASN A 187 8.01 1.69 -5.82
C ASN A 187 6.96 1.39 -4.72
N LEU A 188 6.57 0.11 -4.57
CA LEU A 188 5.41 -0.30 -3.79
C LEU A 188 5.75 -0.53 -2.31
N ILE A 189 5.04 0.19 -1.45
CA ILE A 189 4.82 -0.14 -0.05
C ILE A 189 3.57 -1.00 0.01
N LEU A 190 3.77 -2.32 0.03
CA LEU A 190 2.68 -3.28 0.21
C LEU A 190 2.24 -3.25 1.68
N MET A 191 0.93 -3.16 1.92
CA MET A 191 0.36 -3.14 3.28
C MET A 191 -0.75 -4.18 3.45
N GLU A 192 -1.08 -4.48 4.71
CA GLU A 192 -2.20 -5.37 5.02
C GLU A 192 -3.54 -4.74 4.64
N ARG A 193 -4.42 -5.58 4.10
CA ARG A 193 -5.79 -5.24 3.71
C ARG A 193 -6.64 -4.84 4.91
N TYR A 194 -7.35 -3.72 4.76
CA TYR A 194 -8.37 -3.29 5.72
C TYR A 194 -9.69 -4.02 5.47
N HIS A 195 -10.03 -4.96 6.36
CA HIS A 195 -11.24 -5.78 6.32
C HIS A 195 -12.25 -5.36 7.40
N PHE A 196 -12.81 -4.15 7.25
CA PHE A 196 -13.81 -3.67 8.19
C PHE A 196 -15.15 -4.40 8.06
N PHE A 197 -15.64 -4.55 6.83
CA PHE A 197 -16.91 -5.21 6.52
C PHE A 197 -16.73 -6.70 6.18
N ALA A 198 -17.69 -7.53 6.55
CA ALA A 198 -17.67 -8.99 6.34
C ALA A 198 -17.76 -9.38 4.87
N SER A 199 -18.38 -8.54 4.03
CA SER A 199 -18.38 -8.70 2.57
C SER A 199 -16.96 -8.76 2.00
N SER A 200 -16.08 -7.92 2.53
CA SER A 200 -14.66 -7.90 2.18
C SER A 200 -13.99 -9.23 2.53
N CYS A 201 -14.15 -9.73 3.76
CA CYS A 201 -13.62 -11.05 4.15
C CYS A 201 -14.07 -12.17 3.19
N ARG A 202 -15.37 -12.19 2.84
CA ARG A 202 -15.94 -13.18 1.92
C ARG A 202 -15.38 -13.07 0.51
N GLN A 203 -15.20 -11.87 -0.01
CA GLN A 203 -14.63 -11.62 -1.35
C GLN A 203 -13.23 -12.22 -1.51
N PHE A 204 -12.42 -12.16 -0.44
CA PHE A 204 -11.07 -12.72 -0.42
C PHE A 204 -11.00 -14.15 0.13
N GLY A 205 -12.14 -14.79 0.41
CA GLY A 205 -12.21 -16.18 0.85
C GLY A 205 -11.75 -16.42 2.30
N PHE A 206 -11.75 -15.38 3.14
CA PHE A 206 -11.41 -15.50 4.55
C PHE A 206 -12.60 -16.02 5.37
N ASN A 207 -12.33 -17.06 6.18
CA ASN A 207 -13.30 -17.66 7.10
C ASN A 207 -13.19 -17.07 8.52
N CYS A 208 -12.99 -15.77 8.63
CA CYS A 208 -12.92 -15.04 9.90
C CYS A 208 -13.99 -13.95 9.98
N LYS A 209 -14.27 -13.50 11.20
CA LYS A 209 -15.16 -12.35 11.44
C LYS A 209 -14.46 -11.05 11.02
N SER A 210 -15.21 -10.12 10.44
CA SER A 210 -14.70 -8.77 10.14
C SER A 210 -14.49 -7.94 11.40
N LEU A 211 -13.80 -6.79 11.27
CA LEU A 211 -13.63 -5.86 12.39
C LEU A 211 -15.01 -5.36 12.91
N ALA A 212 -15.95 -5.08 12.01
CA ALA A 212 -17.30 -4.67 12.38
C ALA A 212 -18.07 -5.76 13.14
N GLU A 213 -17.97 -7.03 12.72
CA GLU A 213 -18.60 -8.15 13.42
C GLU A 213 -18.00 -8.38 14.82
N LEU A 214 -16.72 -8.06 14.98
CA LEU A 214 -16.01 -8.10 16.26
C LEU A 214 -16.23 -6.84 17.12
N ARG A 215 -16.89 -5.80 16.57
CA ARG A 215 -17.05 -4.48 17.19
C ARG A 215 -15.72 -3.87 17.61
N ASN A 216 -14.71 -4.02 16.76
CA ASN A 216 -13.37 -3.50 16.95
C ASN A 216 -12.91 -2.74 15.71
N ASP A 217 -11.74 -2.11 15.78
CA ASP A 217 -11.07 -1.46 14.65
C ASP A 217 -9.55 -1.47 14.85
N GLU A 218 -8.80 -0.97 13.87
CA GLU A 218 -7.36 -0.74 14.02
C GLU A 218 -7.06 0.40 15.02
N ASP A 219 -5.89 0.35 15.65
CA ASP A 219 -5.43 1.40 16.57
C ASP A 219 -5.00 2.67 15.82
N GLU A 220 -5.40 3.84 16.32
CA GLU A 220 -5.07 5.14 15.70
C GLU A 220 -3.58 5.51 15.82
N THR A 221 -2.86 4.95 16.79
CA THR A 221 -1.46 5.32 17.11
C THR A 221 -0.44 4.27 16.67
N ASP A 222 -0.85 3.00 16.59
CA ASP A 222 0.01 1.88 16.20
C ASP A 222 -0.60 0.96 15.13
N GLY A 223 -1.71 1.38 14.51
CA GLY A 223 -2.31 0.69 13.37
C GLY A 223 -1.48 0.79 12.09
N ALA A 224 -1.98 0.17 11.01
CA ALA A 224 -1.22 0.00 9.79
C ALA A 224 -0.77 1.33 9.15
N LEU A 225 -1.66 2.33 9.08
CA LEU A 225 -1.32 3.65 8.53
C LEU A 225 -0.30 4.42 9.40
N ALA A 226 -0.35 4.25 10.72
CA ALA A 226 0.64 4.86 11.62
C ALA A 226 2.03 4.26 11.40
N LYS A 227 2.13 2.95 11.21
CA LYS A 227 3.39 2.26 10.86
C LYS A 227 3.92 2.68 9.50
N VAL A 228 3.06 2.72 8.48
CA VAL A 228 3.44 3.21 7.14
C VAL A 228 3.94 4.65 7.18
N LEU A 229 3.34 5.54 7.99
CA LEU A 229 3.82 6.91 8.14
C LEU A 229 5.25 6.98 8.71
N LYS A 230 5.61 6.09 9.64
CA LYS A 230 6.99 5.98 10.16
C LYS A 230 7.96 5.64 9.02
N VAL A 231 7.61 4.69 8.17
CA VAL A 231 8.39 4.30 6.97
C VAL A 231 8.53 5.48 6.00
N LEU A 232 7.44 6.17 5.68
CA LEU A 232 7.45 7.33 4.77
C LEU A 232 8.37 8.44 5.28
N LYS A 233 8.34 8.73 6.59
CA LYS A 233 9.24 9.70 7.23
C LYS A 233 10.70 9.27 7.12
N GLN A 234 11.00 8.00 7.39
CA GLN A 234 12.36 7.46 7.28
C GLN A 234 12.87 7.55 5.83
N VAL A 235 12.09 7.09 4.86
CA VAL A 235 12.44 7.15 3.42
C VAL A 235 12.67 8.60 2.99
N HIS A 236 11.80 9.52 3.39
CA HIS A 236 11.93 10.95 3.06
C HIS A 236 13.21 11.55 3.67
N CYS A 237 13.46 11.30 4.96
CA CYS A 237 14.66 11.77 5.64
C CYS A 237 15.94 11.26 4.97
N THR A 238 16.01 9.96 4.65
CA THR A 238 17.16 9.36 3.97
C THR A 238 17.32 9.91 2.55
N PHE A 239 16.22 10.03 1.79
CA PHE A 239 16.26 10.54 0.42
C PHE A 239 16.80 11.97 0.35
N PHE A 240 16.47 12.83 1.32
CA PHE A 240 16.92 14.24 1.37
C PHE A 240 18.14 14.50 2.26
N ASP A 241 18.82 13.46 2.75
CA ASP A 241 20.02 13.62 3.55
C ASP A 241 21.16 14.22 2.70
N LYS A 242 21.80 15.28 3.21
CA LYS A 242 22.77 16.11 2.46
C LYS A 242 24.12 15.44 2.24
N HIS A 243 24.37 14.29 2.84
CA HIS A 243 25.66 13.61 2.79
C HIS A 243 25.83 12.67 1.58
N GLN A 244 24.78 12.43 0.79
CA GLN A 244 24.84 11.60 -0.42
C GLN A 244 24.84 12.46 -1.71
N GLU A 245 24.93 11.80 -2.86
CA GLU A 245 24.97 12.36 -4.23
C GLU A 245 23.90 13.42 -4.54
N ASP A 246 24.02 14.09 -5.69
CA ASP A 246 23.06 15.10 -6.17
C ASP A 246 21.63 14.56 -6.16
N LEU A 247 20.69 15.36 -5.62
CA LEU A 247 19.29 14.93 -5.44
C LEU A 247 18.60 14.48 -6.73
N VAL A 248 19.07 14.95 -7.89
CA VAL A 248 18.48 14.63 -9.20
C VAL A 248 18.81 13.20 -9.63
N ASP A 249 19.92 12.64 -9.17
CA ASP A 249 20.37 11.30 -9.53
C ASP A 249 19.91 10.23 -8.52
N ARG A 250 19.26 10.66 -7.43
CA ARG A 250 18.72 9.75 -6.41
C ARG A 250 17.46 9.06 -6.87
N ASP A 251 17.33 7.80 -6.45
CA ASP A 251 16.19 6.95 -6.74
C ASP A 251 15.54 6.48 -5.43
N VAL A 252 14.28 6.90 -5.21
CA VAL A 252 13.51 6.56 -4.01
C VAL A 252 13.33 5.05 -3.86
N ARG A 253 13.38 4.29 -4.97
CA ARG A 253 13.29 2.82 -4.94
C ARG A 253 14.48 2.19 -4.22
N GLN A 254 15.68 2.74 -4.45
CA GLN A 254 16.89 2.28 -3.77
C GLN A 254 16.84 2.61 -2.28
N VAL A 255 16.35 3.81 -1.93
CA VAL A 255 16.15 4.22 -0.54
C VAL A 255 15.11 3.33 0.15
N LEU A 256 13.99 3.06 -0.52
CA LEU A 256 12.94 2.19 0.00
C LEU A 256 13.45 0.76 0.21
N ALA A 257 14.22 0.22 -0.73
CA ALA A 257 14.85 -1.09 -0.61
C ALA A 257 15.84 -1.14 0.56
N SER A 258 16.63 -0.08 0.77
CA SER A 258 17.52 0.04 1.94
C SER A 258 16.72 -0.01 3.24
N VAL A 259 15.68 0.81 3.38
CA VAL A 259 14.81 0.83 4.57
C VAL A 259 14.14 -0.54 4.78
N ARG A 260 13.68 -1.19 3.70
CA ARG A 260 13.11 -2.54 3.77
C ARG A 260 14.12 -3.57 4.30
N SER A 261 15.37 -3.49 3.85
CA SER A 261 16.43 -4.42 4.27
C SER A 261 16.79 -4.36 5.77
N GLU A 262 16.37 -3.30 6.46
CA GLU A 262 16.59 -3.18 7.90
C GLU A 262 15.63 -4.05 8.71
N VAL A 263 14.46 -4.40 8.15
CA VAL A 263 13.34 -5.06 8.86
C VAL A 263 13.75 -6.40 9.47
N LEU A 264 14.36 -7.29 8.69
CA LEU A 264 14.88 -8.59 9.14
C LEU A 264 16.42 -8.62 9.11
N GLY A 265 17.07 -7.45 9.15
CA GLY A 265 18.52 -7.33 9.19
C GLY A 265 19.14 -8.17 10.31
N GLY A 266 20.11 -9.01 9.96
CA GLY A 266 20.78 -9.92 10.90
C GLY A 266 20.02 -11.22 11.21
N CYS A 267 18.84 -11.44 10.64
CA CYS A 267 18.17 -12.73 10.72
C CYS A 267 18.79 -13.74 9.74
N VAL A 268 19.08 -14.96 10.20
CA VAL A 268 19.51 -16.08 9.38
C VAL A 268 18.41 -17.14 9.42
N ILE A 269 17.75 -17.34 8.29
CA ILE A 269 16.49 -18.09 8.17
C ILE A 269 16.73 -19.39 7.40
N VAL A 270 16.18 -20.49 7.93
CA VAL A 270 16.05 -21.76 7.20
C VAL A 270 14.57 -22.13 7.12
N PHE A 271 14.13 -22.52 5.92
CA PHE A 271 12.75 -22.97 5.70
C PHE A 271 12.63 -24.49 5.85
N SER A 272 11.54 -24.96 6.46
CA SER A 272 11.29 -26.39 6.65
C SER A 272 9.83 -26.77 6.45
N GLY A 273 9.57 -27.83 5.68
CA GLY A 273 8.20 -28.33 5.47
C GLY A 273 7.29 -27.38 4.67
N ILE A 274 7.85 -26.37 4.01
CA ILE A 274 7.09 -25.42 3.19
C ILE A 274 6.87 -26.01 1.79
N PHE A 275 5.64 -25.90 1.31
CA PHE A 275 5.27 -26.32 -0.05
C PHE A 275 6.10 -25.58 -1.10
N HIS A 276 6.63 -26.30 -2.09
CA HIS A 276 7.57 -25.76 -3.08
C HIS A 276 7.06 -24.49 -3.79
N GLY A 277 5.75 -24.38 -4.05
CA GLY A 277 5.16 -23.20 -4.69
C GLY A 277 5.26 -21.92 -3.85
N ALA A 278 5.22 -22.01 -2.52
CA ALA A 278 5.27 -20.87 -1.60
C ALA A 278 6.69 -20.54 -1.11
N LEU A 279 7.61 -21.50 -1.21
CA LEU A 279 8.98 -21.33 -0.71
C LEU A 279 9.73 -20.20 -1.43
N SER A 280 9.58 -20.12 -2.76
CA SER A 280 10.30 -19.11 -3.55
C SER A 280 9.86 -17.69 -3.22
N SER A 281 8.55 -17.47 -3.03
CA SER A 281 8.01 -16.14 -2.69
C SER A 281 8.39 -15.73 -1.27
N LEU A 282 8.25 -16.64 -0.30
CA LEU A 282 8.63 -16.38 1.10
C LEU A 282 10.14 -16.11 1.25
N ARG A 283 10.99 -16.85 0.53
CA ARG A 283 12.44 -16.61 0.52
C ARG A 283 12.75 -15.23 -0.08
N LYS A 284 12.19 -14.90 -1.25
CA LYS A 284 12.38 -13.58 -1.88
C LYS A 284 11.96 -12.45 -0.93
N MET A 285 10.80 -12.59 -0.28
CA MET A 285 10.28 -11.62 0.68
C MET A 285 11.21 -11.43 1.89
N ALA A 286 11.70 -12.53 2.48
CA ALA A 286 12.65 -12.47 3.59
C ALA A 286 13.98 -11.82 3.20
N GLU A 287 14.54 -12.17 2.05
CA GLU A 287 15.79 -11.61 1.52
C GLU A 287 15.66 -10.12 1.21
N GLN A 288 14.53 -9.69 0.64
CA GLN A 288 14.22 -8.27 0.42
C GLN A 288 14.12 -7.48 1.73
N MET A 289 13.72 -8.12 2.82
CA MET A 289 13.74 -7.57 4.17
C MET A 289 15.11 -7.69 4.86
N GLY A 290 16.15 -8.14 4.16
CA GLY A 290 17.53 -8.20 4.65
C GLY A 290 17.91 -9.46 5.44
N ALA A 291 17.04 -10.47 5.46
CA ALA A 291 17.39 -11.76 6.05
C ALA A 291 18.35 -12.54 5.15
N THR A 292 19.27 -13.29 5.76
CA THR A 292 20.09 -14.29 5.06
C THR A 292 19.35 -15.62 5.05
N CYS A 293 19.02 -16.15 3.88
CA CYS A 293 18.35 -17.45 3.77
C CYS A 293 19.34 -18.57 3.47
N LEU A 294 19.40 -19.58 4.33
CA LEU A 294 20.22 -20.78 4.13
C LEU A 294 19.35 -21.97 3.70
N THR A 295 20.01 -22.99 3.14
CA THR A 295 19.36 -24.27 2.81
C THR A 295 19.43 -25.23 3.99
N GLU A 296 20.58 -25.31 4.67
CA GLU A 296 20.80 -26.21 5.80
C GLU A 296 21.02 -25.46 7.11
N VAL A 297 20.81 -26.16 8.22
CA VAL A 297 20.95 -25.59 9.57
C VAL A 297 22.39 -25.62 10.04
N ASP A 298 22.85 -24.51 10.61
CA ASP A 298 24.13 -24.40 11.33
C ASP A 298 23.98 -23.46 12.54
N LEU A 299 25.05 -23.24 13.30
CA LEU A 299 25.00 -22.43 14.53
C LEU A 299 24.63 -20.95 14.29
N SER A 300 24.82 -20.42 13.07
CA SER A 300 24.49 -19.04 12.71
C SER A 300 22.99 -18.83 12.51
N VAL A 301 22.23 -19.90 12.23
CA VAL A 301 20.78 -19.84 12.06
C VAL A 301 20.12 -19.28 13.31
N THR A 302 19.25 -18.29 13.12
CA THR A 302 18.46 -17.67 14.18
C THR A 302 17.01 -18.14 14.16
N HIS A 303 16.46 -18.41 12.97
CA HIS A 303 15.06 -18.83 12.80
C HIS A 303 14.93 -20.04 11.88
N VAL A 304 14.05 -20.97 12.27
CA VAL A 304 13.48 -21.96 11.38
C VAL A 304 12.03 -21.60 11.12
N VAL A 305 11.69 -21.42 9.85
CA VAL A 305 10.33 -21.08 9.41
C VAL A 305 9.67 -22.33 8.87
N ALA A 306 8.58 -22.77 9.51
CA ALA A 306 7.92 -24.03 9.18
C ALA A 306 6.40 -23.98 9.37
N THR A 307 5.70 -24.91 8.74
CA THR A 307 4.26 -25.13 8.99
C THR A 307 4.03 -26.19 10.08
N GLU A 308 5.02 -27.03 10.33
CA GLU A 308 4.93 -28.17 11.25
C GLU A 308 6.21 -28.33 12.09
N ALA A 309 6.04 -28.75 13.35
CA ALA A 309 7.14 -28.96 14.29
C ALA A 309 7.88 -30.30 14.11
N GLY A 310 7.37 -31.21 13.27
CA GLY A 310 7.84 -32.60 13.19
C GLY A 310 9.10 -32.84 12.34
N THR A 311 9.54 -31.85 11.56
CA THR A 311 10.69 -32.00 10.66
C THR A 311 12.01 -32.04 11.43
N GLU A 312 13.07 -32.55 10.79
CA GLU A 312 14.41 -32.55 11.36
C GLU A 312 14.89 -31.14 11.72
N LYS A 313 14.68 -30.17 10.82
CA LYS A 313 15.09 -28.77 11.02
C LYS A 313 14.28 -28.09 12.13
N SER A 314 12.98 -28.39 12.25
CA SER A 314 12.15 -27.89 13.36
C SER A 314 12.61 -28.46 14.71
N ARG A 315 12.90 -29.78 14.78
CA ARG A 315 13.46 -30.39 16.00
C ARG A 315 14.82 -29.84 16.36
N TRP A 316 15.67 -29.58 15.36
CA TRP A 316 16.97 -28.94 15.54
C TRP A 316 16.83 -27.54 16.17
N ALA A 317 15.91 -26.72 15.67
CA ALA A 317 15.67 -25.38 16.22
C ALA A 317 15.30 -25.42 17.71
N VAL A 318 14.41 -26.34 18.09
CA VAL A 318 14.00 -26.53 19.49
C VAL A 318 15.19 -26.97 20.36
N LYS A 319 15.99 -27.93 19.87
CA LYS A 319 17.16 -28.44 20.59
C LYS A 319 18.23 -27.37 20.80
N GLU A 320 18.48 -26.54 19.79
CA GLU A 320 19.50 -25.48 19.82
C GLU A 320 18.95 -24.12 20.29
N HIS A 321 17.74 -24.10 20.86
CA HIS A 321 17.06 -22.90 21.38
C HIS A 321 16.96 -21.75 20.36
N LYS A 322 16.70 -22.09 19.10
CA LYS A 322 16.42 -21.13 18.01
C LYS A 322 14.92 -20.90 17.87
N PHE A 323 14.55 -19.81 17.21
CA PHE A 323 13.13 -19.49 16.97
C PHE A 323 12.52 -20.45 15.95
N LEU A 324 11.38 -21.05 16.29
CA LEU A 324 10.58 -21.89 15.38
C LEU A 324 9.24 -21.19 15.13
N VAL A 325 9.10 -20.56 13.97
CA VAL A 325 7.97 -19.67 13.65
C VAL A 325 7.23 -20.10 12.39
N HIS A 326 5.94 -19.75 12.32
CA HIS A 326 5.09 -19.94 11.16
C HIS A 326 5.45 -18.94 10.03
N PRO A 327 5.28 -19.27 8.73
CA PRO A 327 5.51 -18.36 7.61
C PRO A 327 4.83 -16.98 7.72
N GLN A 328 3.69 -16.92 8.40
CA GLN A 328 2.97 -15.68 8.70
C GLN A 328 3.82 -14.63 9.45
N TRP A 329 4.90 -15.05 10.13
CA TRP A 329 5.84 -14.11 10.74
C TRP A 329 6.56 -13.24 9.70
N ILE A 330 6.98 -13.84 8.57
CA ILE A 330 7.60 -13.11 7.46
C ILE A 330 6.56 -12.22 6.78
N GLU A 331 5.36 -12.75 6.52
CA GLU A 331 4.28 -12.01 5.88
C GLU A 331 3.87 -10.79 6.71
N ALA A 332 3.69 -10.96 8.01
CA ALA A 332 3.37 -9.89 8.94
C ALA A 332 4.51 -8.85 9.00
N ALA A 333 5.78 -9.30 9.07
CA ALA A 333 6.91 -8.38 9.04
C ALA A 333 6.94 -7.53 7.75
N ASN A 334 6.60 -8.14 6.61
CA ASN A 334 6.52 -7.46 5.33
C ASN A 334 5.38 -6.42 5.28
N PHE A 335 4.20 -6.74 5.80
CA PHE A 335 3.07 -5.79 5.81
C PHE A 335 3.26 -4.64 6.80
N PHE A 336 3.84 -4.92 7.97
CA PHE A 336 4.04 -3.91 9.02
C PHE A 336 5.36 -3.15 8.91
N TRP A 337 6.25 -3.55 8.01
CA TRP A 337 7.59 -2.97 7.84
C TRP A 337 8.40 -2.95 9.15
N GLU A 338 8.24 -4.02 9.93
CA GLU A 338 8.80 -4.14 11.28
C GLU A 338 8.97 -5.61 11.63
N LYS A 339 10.07 -5.98 12.27
CA LYS A 339 10.25 -7.33 12.79
C LYS A 339 9.19 -7.62 13.84
N GLN A 340 8.36 -8.64 13.60
CA GLN A 340 7.30 -9.01 14.52
C GLN A 340 7.82 -9.85 15.69
N PRO A 341 7.20 -9.78 16.88
CA PRO A 341 7.55 -10.64 18.01
C PRO A 341 7.32 -12.12 17.66
N GLU A 342 8.37 -12.93 17.78
CA GLU A 342 8.37 -14.33 17.38
C GLU A 342 7.34 -15.17 18.16
N GLU A 343 7.06 -14.79 19.42
CA GLU A 343 6.08 -15.44 20.30
C GLU A 343 4.64 -15.37 19.79
N ASN A 344 4.33 -14.46 18.86
CA ASN A 344 2.99 -14.39 18.25
C ASN A 344 2.81 -15.40 17.11
N PHE A 345 3.90 -16.03 16.66
CA PHE A 345 3.93 -16.89 15.48
C PHE A 345 4.57 -18.26 15.74
N PHE A 346 4.77 -18.64 17.02
CA PHE A 346 5.39 -19.93 17.34
C PHE A 346 4.54 -21.12 16.90
N ILE A 347 5.20 -22.19 16.45
CA ILE A 347 4.54 -23.45 16.14
C ILE A 347 4.41 -24.27 17.42
N LYS A 348 3.18 -24.64 17.80
CA LYS A 348 2.97 -25.55 18.93
C LYS A 348 3.54 -26.93 18.62
N ILE A 349 4.49 -27.37 19.44
CA ILE A 349 5.00 -28.74 19.44
C ILE A 349 3.91 -29.61 20.09
N LYS A 350 3.37 -30.58 19.35
CA LYS A 350 2.37 -31.52 19.86
C LYS A 350 2.98 -32.59 20.74
#